data_AF-A0A7Y0HPM2-F1
#
_entry.id   AF-A0A7Y0HPM2-F1
#
_cell.length_a   1.000
_cell.length_b   1.000
_cell.length_c   1.000
_cell.angle_alpha   90.00
_cell.angle_beta   90.00
_cell.angle_gamma   90.00
#
_symmetry.space_group_name_H-M   'P 1'
#
loop_
_entity.id
_entity.type
_entity.pdbx_description
1 polymer ?
#
loop_
_entity_poly.entity_id
_entity_poly.type
_entity_poly.pdbx_seq_one_letter_code
_entity_poly.pdbx_strand_id
1 'polypeptide(L)'
;MSFCGKCGAKLEEGQKFCPKCGNVLNTKQNESHQNFKNNNEYTYEDEIRVPSNEIRRDLKMSRKTQIGIMAAAIVAVLLIGFYIVGNSLTKPSKVVSKFENAVASGNKADLISTLYCDDNRLEINEKTIVPLLTYFKDNPSYLNTVVQGLNKDAVNASQTKALSRMNGGNSKAILTLAYSGKKFLFFPDYRIAIKPGFIQVKTSVKDVAFSLNGTDIGKSDSDNFSKEFGPFIPGKYSLLANYKGKYASLSDSHDINFFDNSSDKITVETFTNVNYVNVKSDYPDAKIFVNGKDTGVKVSDAGNFGPLNSNTKIYGMITKDGKVLKSSEETVDKGDKEVYLSFSQAESSIKSQENQIHNLVYWYTYYFTRAVNSNSFTLLEDLLYPGSQIYNEQKSYVPSTYKSGIREEIKSFNITSYKLSEDNKSGTINTEEVYDINDNGTSSIKTFKYTYTFRYNEAKNGYQMESLKAIE
;
A
#
# COMPACT_ATOMS: atom_id res chain seq x y z
N MET A 1 -28.16 32.26 -90.93
CA MET A 1 -27.52 32.32 -89.60
C MET A 1 -27.81 31.00 -88.88
N SER A 2 -26.77 30.27 -88.48
CA SER A 2 -26.91 28.95 -87.87
C SER A 2 -26.86 29.09 -86.34
N PHE A 3 -27.54 28.20 -85.61
CA PHE A 3 -27.51 28.15 -84.14
C PHE A 3 -27.12 26.75 -83.68
N CYS A 4 -26.44 26.66 -82.53
CA CYS A 4 -26.02 25.39 -81.96
C CYS A 4 -27.25 24.59 -81.49
N GLY A 5 -27.44 23.38 -82.04
CA GLY A 5 -28.56 22.50 -81.67
C GLY A 5 -28.56 22.03 -80.20
N LYS A 6 -27.45 22.20 -79.46
CA LYS A 6 -27.35 21.79 -78.05
C LYS A 6 -27.62 22.91 -77.04
N CYS A 7 -27.29 24.16 -77.35
CA CYS A 7 -27.40 25.28 -76.39
C CYS A 7 -27.99 26.58 -76.95
N GLY A 8 -28.40 26.60 -78.21
CA GLY A 8 -29.06 27.75 -78.84
C GLY A 8 -28.15 28.96 -79.10
N ALA A 9 -26.82 28.86 -78.88
CA ALA A 9 -25.89 29.93 -79.18
C ALA A 9 -25.78 30.16 -80.71
N LYS A 10 -25.72 31.42 -81.13
CA LYS A 10 -25.49 31.80 -82.54
C LYS A 10 -24.12 31.33 -83.00
N LEU A 11 -24.06 30.73 -84.18
CA LEU A 11 -22.85 30.22 -84.82
C LEU A 11 -22.50 31.10 -86.02
N GLU A 12 -21.20 31.31 -86.21
CA GLU A 12 -20.65 31.93 -87.41
C GLU A 12 -20.32 30.86 -88.48
N GLU A 13 -20.33 31.25 -89.74
CA GLU A 13 -20.03 30.36 -90.87
C GLU A 13 -18.62 29.75 -90.72
N GLY A 14 -18.52 28.42 -90.83
CA GLY A 14 -17.24 27.70 -90.77
C GLY A 14 -16.78 27.19 -89.39
N GLN A 15 -17.55 27.42 -88.31
CA GLN A 15 -17.19 26.91 -86.98
C GLN A 15 -17.33 25.38 -86.86
N LYS A 16 -16.25 24.69 -86.44
CA LYS A 16 -16.21 23.22 -86.25
C LYS A 16 -16.75 22.76 -84.88
N PHE A 17 -16.81 23.65 -83.90
CA PHE A 17 -17.34 23.41 -82.57
C PHE A 17 -18.00 24.66 -82.00
N CYS A 18 -18.99 24.50 -81.13
CA CYS A 18 -19.69 25.62 -80.50
C CYS A 18 -18.81 26.27 -79.43
N PRO A 19 -18.47 27.57 -79.51
CA PRO A 19 -17.58 28.24 -78.56
C PRO A 19 -18.17 28.36 -77.14
N LYS A 20 -19.50 28.29 -77.00
CA LYS A 20 -20.17 28.41 -75.70
C LYS A 20 -20.26 27.09 -74.92
N CYS A 21 -20.34 25.94 -75.60
CA CYS A 21 -20.60 24.66 -74.93
C CYS A 21 -19.75 23.47 -75.42
N GLY A 22 -18.87 23.67 -76.40
CA GLY A 22 -17.95 22.64 -76.90
C GLY A 22 -18.55 21.58 -77.82
N ASN A 23 -19.82 21.71 -78.24
CA ASN A 23 -20.45 20.73 -79.14
C ASN A 23 -19.82 20.75 -80.55
N VAL A 24 -19.44 19.59 -81.09
CA VAL A 24 -18.83 19.45 -82.44
C VAL A 24 -19.92 19.53 -83.52
N LEU A 25 -19.63 20.28 -84.59
CA LEU A 25 -20.54 20.55 -85.71
C LEU A 25 -19.97 19.88 -86.97
N ASN A 26 -20.51 18.71 -87.31
CA ASN A 26 -20.06 17.95 -88.49
C ASN A 26 -20.84 18.40 -89.73
N THR A 27 -20.16 19.10 -90.66
CA THR A 27 -20.66 19.42 -92.01
C THR A 27 -19.95 18.51 -93.02
N LYS A 28 -20.69 17.61 -93.68
CA LYS A 28 -20.18 16.75 -94.77
C LYS A 28 -20.57 17.36 -96.11
N GLN A 29 -19.60 17.45 -97.04
CA GLN A 29 -19.66 16.87 -98.41
C GLN A 29 -18.52 17.43 -99.28
N ASN A 30 -17.57 16.57 -99.63
CA ASN A 30 -17.19 16.29 -101.03
C ASN A 30 -16.31 15.04 -101.09
N GLU A 31 -16.87 14.05 -101.76
CA GLU A 31 -16.22 13.19 -102.75
C GLU A 31 -14.91 12.48 -102.40
N SER A 32 -15.02 11.17 -102.22
CA SER A 32 -14.39 10.22 -103.14
C SER A 32 -15.20 8.92 -103.04
N HIS A 33 -16.22 8.79 -103.88
CA HIS A 33 -16.14 8.22 -105.22
C HIS A 33 -15.78 6.73 -105.19
N GLN A 34 -16.83 5.98 -105.53
CA GLN A 34 -16.86 5.13 -106.72
C GLN A 34 -16.61 3.63 -106.53
N ASN A 35 -17.35 2.76 -107.22
CA ASN A 35 -18.70 2.86 -107.77
C ASN A 35 -19.02 1.53 -108.45
N PHE A 36 -20.32 1.34 -108.65
CA PHE A 36 -20.93 0.66 -109.79
C PHE A 36 -20.45 -0.77 -110.08
N LYS A 37 -21.24 -1.72 -109.56
CA LYS A 37 -21.34 -3.02 -110.19
C LYS A 37 -21.99 -2.90 -111.57
N ASN A 38 -21.31 -3.56 -112.52
CA ASN A 38 -21.68 -4.05 -113.85
C ASN A 38 -21.76 -2.97 -114.96
N ASN A 39 -21.16 -3.18 -116.14
CA ASN A 39 -21.25 -4.37 -117.01
C ASN A 39 -19.94 -4.76 -117.73
N ASN A 40 -19.85 -6.07 -118.05
CA ASN A 40 -19.25 -6.80 -119.20
C ASN A 40 -18.96 -8.21 -118.65
N GLU A 41 -19.76 -9.27 -118.85
CA GLU A 41 -20.54 -9.72 -120.02
C GLU A 41 -19.73 -9.68 -121.32
N TYR A 42 -18.99 -10.77 -121.56
CA TYR A 42 -19.24 -11.56 -122.75
C TYR A 42 -19.94 -12.84 -122.29
N THR A 43 -21.19 -12.94 -122.69
CA THR A 43 -22.12 -14.08 -122.68
C THR A 43 -21.50 -15.46 -122.47
N TYR A 44 -21.96 -16.19 -121.44
CA TYR A 44 -22.47 -17.57 -121.51
C TYR A 44 -23.38 -17.82 -120.29
N GLU A 45 -24.48 -18.52 -120.54
CA GLU A 45 -25.79 -18.55 -119.86
C GLU A 45 -25.87 -19.00 -118.38
N ASP A 46 -26.36 -18.06 -117.55
CA ASP A 46 -27.69 -18.01 -116.91
C ASP A 46 -28.05 -18.60 -115.51
N GLU A 47 -28.76 -17.72 -114.78
CA GLU A 47 -29.72 -17.82 -113.65
C GLU A 47 -29.32 -18.00 -112.15
N ILE A 48 -29.07 -16.83 -111.51
CA ILE A 48 -29.73 -16.16 -110.33
C ILE A 48 -30.12 -16.96 -109.04
N ARG A 49 -29.57 -16.54 -107.87
CA ARG A 49 -30.25 -15.95 -106.65
C ARG A 49 -29.32 -15.92 -105.40
N VAL A 50 -29.27 -14.78 -104.69
CA VAL A 50 -28.66 -14.60 -103.34
C VAL A 50 -29.79 -14.29 -102.35
N PRO A 51 -29.66 -14.62 -101.04
CA PRO A 51 -29.63 -13.52 -100.07
C PRO A 51 -28.66 -13.69 -98.85
N SER A 52 -28.16 -12.52 -98.42
CA SER A 52 -27.59 -12.04 -97.14
C SER A 52 -27.38 -12.97 -95.93
N ASN A 53 -26.26 -12.77 -95.19
CA ASN A 53 -26.29 -12.65 -93.72
C ASN A 53 -24.99 -12.10 -93.07
N GLU A 54 -25.19 -11.35 -91.98
CA GLU A 54 -24.21 -10.79 -91.06
C GLU A 54 -23.16 -11.81 -90.58
N ILE A 55 -21.87 -11.47 -90.61
CA ILE A 55 -20.85 -12.25 -89.88
C ILE A 55 -20.72 -11.68 -88.47
N ARG A 56 -21.58 -12.17 -87.56
CA ARG A 56 -21.22 -12.24 -86.14
C ARG A 56 -20.16 -13.33 -86.01
N ARG A 57 -18.95 -12.98 -85.58
CA ARG A 57 -17.95 -13.99 -85.20
C ARG A 57 -18.42 -14.67 -83.92
N ASP A 58 -19.08 -15.81 -84.08
CA ASP A 58 -19.45 -16.69 -82.99
C ASP A 58 -18.18 -17.43 -82.54
N LEU A 59 -17.53 -16.93 -81.48
CA LEU A 59 -16.41 -17.61 -80.83
C LEU A 59 -16.97 -18.84 -80.09
N LYS A 60 -17.19 -19.95 -80.82
CA LYS A 60 -17.50 -21.25 -80.20
C LYS A 60 -16.27 -21.72 -79.41
N MET A 61 -16.24 -21.40 -78.12
CA MET A 61 -15.22 -21.90 -77.20
C MET A 61 -15.46 -23.38 -76.87
N SER A 62 -14.38 -24.15 -76.72
CA SER A 62 -14.43 -25.53 -76.26
C SER A 62 -15.08 -25.63 -74.87
N ARG A 63 -15.93 -26.64 -74.62
CA ARG A 63 -16.64 -26.85 -73.33
C ARG A 63 -15.71 -26.76 -72.10
N LYS A 64 -14.43 -27.16 -72.24
CA LYS A 64 -13.42 -27.06 -71.17
C LYS A 64 -13.02 -25.61 -70.85
N THR A 65 -12.95 -24.74 -71.86
CA THR A 65 -12.65 -23.30 -71.70
C THR A 65 -13.85 -22.56 -71.10
N GLN A 66 -15.08 -22.91 -71.50
CA GLN A 66 -16.29 -22.32 -70.93
C GLN A 66 -16.48 -22.68 -69.44
N ILE A 67 -16.18 -23.92 -69.04
CA ILE A 67 -16.16 -24.34 -67.64
C ILE A 67 -15.03 -23.62 -66.87
N GLY A 68 -13.85 -23.46 -67.47
CA GLY A 68 -12.73 -22.71 -66.89
C GLY A 68 -13.06 -21.23 -66.62
N ILE A 69 -13.73 -20.55 -67.56
CA ILE A 69 -14.17 -19.15 -67.38
C ILE A 69 -15.26 -19.04 -66.33
N MET A 70 -16.24 -19.94 -66.29
CA MET A 70 -17.26 -19.93 -65.23
C MET A 70 -16.64 -20.19 -63.85
N ALA A 71 -15.72 -21.16 -63.75
CA ALA A 71 -14.99 -21.42 -62.50
C ALA A 71 -14.15 -20.20 -62.07
N ALA A 72 -13.43 -19.56 -63.00
CA ALA A 72 -12.67 -18.35 -62.72
C ALA A 72 -13.56 -17.17 -62.30
N ALA A 73 -14.73 -17.01 -62.93
CA ALA A 73 -15.70 -15.98 -62.56
C ALA A 73 -16.29 -16.22 -61.16
N ILE A 74 -16.61 -17.47 -60.81
CA ILE A 74 -17.07 -17.85 -59.47
C ILE A 74 -15.97 -17.54 -58.43
N VAL A 75 -14.72 -17.94 -58.70
CA VAL A 75 -13.58 -17.63 -57.83
C VAL A 75 -13.38 -16.12 -57.71
N ALA A 76 -13.50 -15.35 -58.79
CA ALA A 76 -13.40 -13.89 -58.74
C ALA A 76 -14.51 -13.26 -57.89
N VAL A 77 -15.76 -13.73 -58.00
CA VAL A 77 -16.87 -13.26 -57.16
C VAL A 77 -16.64 -13.62 -55.69
N LEU A 78 -16.15 -14.82 -55.40
CA LEU A 78 -15.78 -15.24 -54.05
C LEU A 78 -14.63 -14.39 -53.49
N LEU A 79 -13.61 -14.06 -54.30
CA LEU A 79 -12.51 -13.20 -53.91
C LEU A 79 -12.94 -11.75 -53.69
N ILE A 80 -13.85 -11.21 -54.52
CA ILE A 80 -14.43 -9.87 -54.33
C ILE A 80 -15.30 -9.86 -53.07
N GLY A 81 -16.13 -10.88 -52.86
CA GLY A 81 -16.92 -11.05 -51.64
C GLY A 81 -16.05 -11.14 -50.40
N PHE A 82 -15.01 -11.97 -50.44
CA PHE A 82 -14.00 -12.09 -49.39
C PHE A 82 -13.27 -10.77 -49.13
N TYR A 83 -12.94 -10.02 -50.19
CA TYR A 83 -12.33 -8.70 -50.08
C TYR A 83 -13.25 -7.68 -49.40
N ILE A 84 -14.52 -7.60 -49.82
CA ILE A 84 -15.50 -6.66 -49.25
C ILE A 84 -15.78 -7.00 -47.79
N VAL A 85 -16.01 -8.28 -47.47
CA VAL A 85 -16.27 -8.74 -46.10
C VAL A 85 -15.04 -8.55 -45.23
N GLY A 86 -13.87 -9.00 -45.69
CA GLY A 86 -12.60 -8.86 -44.98
C GLY A 86 -12.29 -7.40 -44.67
N ASN A 87 -12.37 -6.52 -45.66
CA ASN A 87 -12.12 -5.08 -45.50
C ASN A 87 -13.15 -4.40 -44.59
N SER A 88 -14.40 -4.89 -44.53
CA SER A 88 -15.44 -4.37 -43.63
C SER A 88 -15.20 -4.77 -42.18
N LEU A 89 -14.76 -6.01 -41.94
CA LEU A 89 -14.48 -6.54 -40.61
C LEU A 89 -13.20 -5.97 -40.00
N THR A 90 -12.26 -5.50 -40.82
CA THR A 90 -10.98 -4.93 -40.37
C THR A 90 -10.98 -3.40 -40.30
N LYS A 91 -12.14 -2.74 -40.36
CA LYS A 91 -12.19 -1.27 -40.28
C LYS A 91 -11.76 -0.76 -38.89
N PRO A 92 -10.90 0.27 -38.81
CA PRO A 92 -10.55 0.98 -37.57
C PRO A 92 -11.75 1.29 -36.66
N SER A 93 -12.84 1.82 -37.22
CA SER A 93 -14.04 2.18 -36.47
C SER A 93 -14.77 0.98 -35.86
N LYS A 94 -14.68 -0.21 -36.47
CA LYS A 94 -15.27 -1.44 -35.91
C LYS A 94 -14.52 -1.90 -34.66
N VAL A 95 -13.21 -1.67 -34.58
CA VAL A 95 -12.41 -1.95 -33.38
C VAL A 95 -12.86 -1.07 -32.22
N VAL A 96 -13.05 0.24 -32.48
CA VAL A 96 -13.53 1.19 -31.46
C VAL A 96 -14.94 0.83 -30.98
N SER A 97 -15.88 0.56 -31.89
CA SER A 97 -17.23 0.12 -31.51
C SER A 97 -17.21 -1.21 -30.74
N LYS A 98 -16.33 -2.14 -31.10
CA LYS A 98 -16.19 -3.41 -30.38
C LYS A 98 -15.69 -3.18 -28.96
N PHE A 99 -14.71 -2.29 -28.77
CA PHE A 99 -14.20 -1.90 -27.45
C PHE A 99 -15.29 -1.26 -26.58
N GLU A 100 -16.00 -0.26 -27.10
CA GLU A 100 -17.08 0.42 -26.39
C GLU A 100 -18.17 -0.57 -25.94
N ASN A 101 -18.62 -1.44 -26.86
CA ASN A 101 -19.61 -2.48 -26.55
C ASN A 101 -19.09 -3.50 -25.53
N ALA A 102 -17.82 -3.90 -25.63
CA ALA A 102 -17.20 -4.85 -24.70
C ALA A 102 -17.14 -4.27 -23.28
N VAL A 103 -16.79 -2.99 -23.14
CA VAL A 103 -16.80 -2.30 -21.85
C VAL A 103 -18.23 -2.17 -21.30
N ALA A 104 -19.17 -1.70 -22.12
CA ALA A 104 -20.57 -1.51 -21.74
C ALA A 104 -21.26 -2.81 -21.31
N SER A 105 -21.04 -3.90 -22.05
CA SER A 105 -21.59 -5.23 -21.75
C SER A 105 -20.80 -6.01 -20.69
N GLY A 106 -19.58 -5.58 -20.35
CA GLY A 106 -18.68 -6.34 -19.50
C GLY A 106 -18.09 -7.59 -20.15
N ASN A 107 -18.13 -7.70 -21.48
CA ASN A 107 -17.57 -8.83 -22.21
C ASN A 107 -16.03 -8.77 -22.23
N LYS A 108 -15.41 -9.48 -21.29
CA LYS A 108 -13.95 -9.54 -21.14
C LYS A 108 -13.23 -10.11 -22.36
N ALA A 109 -13.76 -11.18 -22.97
CA ALA A 109 -13.14 -11.83 -24.11
C ALA A 109 -13.06 -10.88 -25.32
N ASP A 110 -14.16 -10.16 -25.58
CA ASP A 110 -14.17 -9.14 -26.63
C ASP A 110 -13.23 -7.99 -26.31
N LEU A 111 -13.21 -7.52 -25.06
CA LEU A 111 -12.30 -6.46 -24.63
C LEU A 111 -10.84 -6.87 -24.83
N ILE A 112 -10.42 -8.03 -24.31
CA ILE A 112 -9.07 -8.59 -24.50
C ILE A 112 -8.70 -8.65 -25.98
N SER A 113 -9.62 -9.12 -26.84
CA SER A 113 -9.36 -9.24 -28.29
C SER A 113 -9.14 -7.90 -29.00
N THR A 114 -9.62 -6.79 -28.43
CA THR A 114 -9.45 -5.45 -29.00
C THR A 114 -8.15 -4.79 -28.58
N LEU A 115 -7.51 -5.27 -27.53
CA LEU A 115 -6.36 -4.62 -26.91
C LEU A 115 -5.04 -5.28 -27.35
N TYR A 116 -3.96 -4.50 -27.32
CA TYR A 116 -2.61 -5.02 -27.40
C TYR A 116 -1.63 -4.10 -26.67
N CYS A 117 -0.44 -4.62 -26.37
CA CYS A 117 0.66 -3.86 -25.79
C CYS A 117 1.96 -4.23 -26.51
N ASP A 118 2.84 -3.25 -26.69
CA ASP A 118 4.19 -3.48 -27.24
C ASP A 118 5.12 -4.15 -26.22
N ASP A 119 4.86 -3.98 -24.92
CA ASP A 119 5.59 -4.65 -23.84
C ASP A 119 5.06 -6.07 -23.65
N ASN A 120 5.83 -7.06 -24.11
CA ASN A 120 5.48 -8.47 -24.05
C ASN A 120 5.42 -9.05 -22.62
N ARG A 121 5.88 -8.31 -21.61
CA ARG A 121 5.75 -8.69 -20.19
C ARG A 121 4.35 -8.42 -19.66
N LEU A 122 3.55 -7.57 -20.33
CA LEU A 122 2.17 -7.31 -19.94
C LEU A 122 1.25 -8.42 -20.45
N GLU A 123 0.77 -9.24 -19.53
CA GLU A 123 -0.27 -10.21 -19.83
C GLU A 123 -1.65 -9.55 -19.86
N ILE A 124 -2.37 -9.66 -20.98
CA ILE A 124 -3.75 -9.20 -21.12
C ILE A 124 -4.66 -10.45 -21.16
N ASN A 125 -5.29 -10.75 -20.04
CA ASN A 125 -6.15 -11.93 -19.85
C ASN A 125 -7.38 -11.59 -18.98
N GLU A 126 -8.25 -12.57 -18.72
CA GLU A 126 -9.51 -12.35 -17.99
C GLU A 126 -9.35 -11.84 -16.55
N LYS A 127 -8.19 -12.08 -15.93
CA LYS A 127 -7.86 -11.60 -14.58
C LYS A 127 -7.27 -10.20 -14.65
N THR A 128 -6.26 -9.98 -15.50
CA THR A 128 -5.55 -8.71 -15.58
C THR A 128 -6.38 -7.59 -16.21
N ILE A 129 -7.41 -7.90 -17.00
CA ILE A 129 -8.30 -6.90 -17.62
C ILE A 129 -9.27 -6.23 -16.64
N VAL A 130 -9.52 -6.83 -15.48
CA VAL A 130 -10.56 -6.40 -14.53
C VAL A 130 -10.40 -4.93 -14.10
N PRO A 131 -9.21 -4.46 -13.68
CA PRO A 131 -9.03 -3.07 -13.26
C PRO A 131 -9.41 -2.03 -14.32
N LEU A 132 -9.08 -2.30 -15.58
CA LEU A 132 -9.44 -1.44 -16.72
C LEU A 132 -10.95 -1.40 -16.94
N LEU A 133 -11.58 -2.59 -16.97
CA LEU A 133 -13.02 -2.72 -17.19
C LEU A 133 -13.82 -2.03 -16.08
N THR A 134 -13.45 -2.27 -14.82
CA THR A 134 -14.08 -1.65 -13.65
C THR A 134 -13.93 -0.14 -13.71
N TYR A 135 -12.73 0.38 -14.03
CA TYR A 135 -12.52 1.82 -14.11
C TYR A 135 -13.46 2.49 -15.11
N PHE A 136 -13.62 1.94 -16.32
CA PHE A 136 -14.53 2.55 -17.31
C PHE A 136 -16.00 2.40 -16.95
N LYS A 137 -16.40 1.29 -16.31
CA LYS A 137 -17.78 1.13 -15.80
C LYS A 137 -18.11 2.16 -14.73
N ASP A 138 -17.16 2.46 -13.86
CA ASP A 138 -17.32 3.45 -12.80
C ASP A 138 -17.20 4.90 -13.32
N ASN A 139 -16.60 5.10 -14.51
CA ASN A 139 -16.33 6.41 -15.10
C ASN A 139 -16.84 6.51 -16.56
N PRO A 140 -18.15 6.42 -16.81
CA PRO A 140 -18.71 6.40 -18.18
C PRO A 140 -18.42 7.69 -18.98
N SER A 141 -18.37 8.85 -18.32
CA SER A 141 -17.98 10.10 -18.98
C SER A 141 -16.54 10.06 -19.52
N TYR A 142 -15.62 9.43 -18.77
CA TYR A 142 -14.24 9.27 -19.20
C TYR A 142 -14.13 8.24 -20.34
N LEU A 143 -14.89 7.14 -20.27
CA LEU A 143 -15.00 6.19 -21.38
C LEU A 143 -15.42 6.90 -22.68
N ASN A 144 -16.41 7.80 -22.62
CA ASN A 144 -16.84 8.58 -23.79
C ASN A 144 -15.71 9.44 -24.36
N THR A 145 -14.90 10.08 -23.50
CA THR A 145 -13.71 10.85 -23.93
C THR A 145 -12.69 9.96 -24.63
N VAL A 146 -12.40 8.78 -24.08
CA VAL A 146 -11.48 7.80 -24.68
C VAL A 146 -12.01 7.32 -26.04
N VAL A 147 -13.29 6.94 -26.12
CA VAL A 147 -13.95 6.51 -27.37
C VAL A 147 -13.92 7.61 -28.43
N GLN A 148 -14.15 8.87 -28.06
CA GLN A 148 -14.02 10.00 -28.98
C GLN A 148 -12.58 10.16 -29.50
N GLY A 149 -11.57 10.00 -28.63
CA GLY A 149 -10.16 10.00 -29.02
C GLY A 149 -9.83 8.87 -30.00
N LEU A 150 -10.27 7.65 -29.70
CA LEU A 150 -10.09 6.47 -30.55
C LEU A 150 -10.79 6.61 -31.90
N ASN A 151 -11.99 7.22 -31.94
CA ASN A 151 -12.68 7.50 -33.21
C ASN A 151 -11.93 8.53 -34.06
N LYS A 152 -11.32 9.55 -33.44
CA LYS A 152 -10.42 10.49 -34.16
C LYS A 152 -9.20 9.76 -34.73
N ASP A 153 -8.60 8.84 -33.98
CA ASP A 153 -7.51 8.00 -34.47
C ASP A 153 -8.00 7.10 -35.63
N ALA A 154 -9.19 6.51 -35.54
CA ALA A 154 -9.77 5.65 -36.56
C ALA A 154 -10.00 6.35 -37.91
N VAL A 155 -10.40 7.63 -37.90
CA VAL A 155 -10.52 8.44 -39.12
C VAL A 155 -9.15 8.64 -39.78
N ASN A 156 -8.13 8.94 -38.96
CA ASN A 156 -6.78 9.26 -39.42
C ASN A 156 -5.93 8.02 -39.77
N ALA A 157 -6.32 6.83 -39.30
CA ALA A 157 -5.63 5.55 -39.55
C ALA A 157 -5.52 5.19 -41.05
N SER A 158 -6.38 5.78 -41.88
CA SER A 158 -6.33 5.64 -43.35
C SER A 158 -5.26 6.49 -44.03
N GLN A 159 -4.77 7.55 -43.36
CA GLN A 159 -3.88 8.55 -43.93
C GLN A 159 -2.42 8.39 -43.50
N THR A 160 -2.16 7.68 -42.39
CA THR A 160 -0.82 7.58 -41.79
C THR A 160 -0.37 6.12 -41.66
N LYS A 161 0.72 5.76 -42.36
CA LYS A 161 1.48 4.50 -42.13
C LYS A 161 2.18 4.44 -40.75
N ALA A 162 2.01 5.47 -39.92
CA ALA A 162 2.68 5.62 -38.65
C ALA A 162 1.65 5.83 -37.52
N LEU A 163 1.03 4.74 -37.05
CA LEU A 163 0.40 4.73 -35.73
C LEU A 163 1.47 4.41 -34.68
N SER A 164 2.49 5.27 -34.62
CA SER A 164 3.55 5.27 -33.59
C SER A 164 3.31 6.46 -32.67
N ARG A 165 2.12 6.55 -32.06
CA ARG A 165 1.75 7.69 -31.20
C ARG A 165 2.14 7.53 -29.73
N MET A 166 2.63 6.37 -29.29
CA MET A 166 3.00 6.16 -27.89
C MET A 166 4.40 6.68 -27.52
N ASN A 167 5.33 6.80 -28.48
CA ASN A 167 6.73 7.19 -28.20
C ASN A 167 7.05 8.67 -28.48
N GLY A 168 6.06 9.48 -28.86
CA GLY A 168 6.24 10.93 -28.98
C GLY A 168 6.05 11.61 -27.63
N GLY A 169 7.10 12.24 -27.08
CA GLY A 169 7.19 12.74 -25.69
C GLY A 169 6.13 13.73 -25.18
N ASN A 170 5.11 14.05 -25.97
CA ASN A 170 3.98 14.93 -25.60
C ASN A 170 2.60 14.24 -25.67
N SER A 171 2.50 12.95 -26.03
CA SER A 171 1.23 12.23 -26.08
C SER A 171 0.85 11.71 -24.68
N LYS A 172 -0.18 12.32 -24.07
CA LYS A 172 -0.77 11.88 -22.79
C LYS A 172 -1.77 10.72 -22.94
N ALA A 173 -1.95 10.19 -24.15
CA ALA A 173 -2.95 9.17 -24.41
C ALA A 173 -2.50 7.80 -23.87
N ILE A 174 -3.26 7.25 -22.92
CA ILE A 174 -3.05 5.93 -22.33
C ILE A 174 -3.54 4.81 -23.28
N LEU A 175 -4.57 5.11 -24.07
CA LEU A 175 -5.12 4.22 -25.09
C LEU A 175 -5.11 4.94 -26.44
N THR A 176 -4.62 4.28 -27.49
CA THR A 176 -4.63 4.80 -28.87
C THR A 176 -4.90 3.67 -29.85
N LEU A 177 -5.50 3.97 -31.00
CA LEU A 177 -5.68 2.98 -32.04
C LEU A 177 -4.36 2.79 -32.80
N ALA A 178 -3.93 1.55 -33.02
CA ALA A 178 -2.72 1.26 -33.77
C ALA A 178 -2.84 0.04 -34.70
N TYR A 179 -1.94 0.02 -35.68
CA TYR A 179 -1.81 -1.07 -36.64
C TYR A 179 -1.03 -2.22 -36.01
N SER A 180 -1.64 -3.41 -35.95
CA SER A 180 -1.09 -4.60 -35.30
C SER A 180 -0.71 -5.70 -36.30
N GLY A 181 -0.52 -5.35 -37.58
CA GLY A 181 -0.09 -6.28 -38.62
C GLY A 181 -1.19 -6.64 -39.62
N LYS A 182 -1.22 -7.88 -40.08
CA LYS A 182 -2.17 -8.34 -41.10
C LYS A 182 -3.10 -9.41 -40.56
N LYS A 183 -4.38 -9.31 -40.92
CA LYS A 183 -5.42 -10.31 -40.67
C LYS A 183 -5.89 -10.89 -42.00
N PHE A 184 -6.23 -12.18 -42.01
CA PHE A 184 -6.67 -12.91 -43.21
C PHE A 184 -5.75 -12.66 -44.43
N LEU A 185 -4.45 -12.91 -44.25
CA LEU A 185 -3.36 -12.78 -45.24
C LEU A 185 -2.95 -11.35 -45.67
N PHE A 186 -3.89 -10.43 -45.93
CA PHE A 186 -3.55 -9.12 -46.51
C PHE A 186 -4.33 -7.91 -45.97
N PHE A 187 -5.36 -8.10 -45.16
CA PHE A 187 -6.09 -6.98 -44.58
C PHE A 187 -5.35 -6.41 -43.38
N PRO A 188 -5.39 -5.08 -43.14
CA PRO A 188 -4.76 -4.49 -41.97
C PRO A 188 -5.47 -4.94 -40.68
N ASP A 189 -4.73 -5.40 -39.67
CA ASP A 189 -5.28 -5.62 -38.32
C ASP A 189 -5.07 -4.34 -37.51
N TYR A 190 -6.13 -3.84 -36.89
CA TYR A 190 -6.06 -2.70 -35.98
C TYR A 190 -6.49 -3.14 -34.59
N ARG A 191 -5.78 -2.63 -33.58
CA ARG A 191 -6.06 -2.89 -32.17
C ARG A 191 -5.84 -1.61 -31.37
N ILE A 192 -6.37 -1.60 -30.16
CA ILE A 192 -6.18 -0.50 -29.22
C ILE A 192 -4.92 -0.79 -28.42
N ALA A 193 -3.90 0.03 -28.66
CA ALA A 193 -2.65 -0.01 -27.97
C ALA A 193 -2.82 0.58 -26.56
N ILE A 194 -2.30 -0.13 -25.57
CA ILE A 194 -2.32 0.30 -24.17
C ILE A 194 -0.91 0.61 -23.70
N LYS A 195 -0.76 1.78 -23.06
CA LYS A 195 0.44 2.14 -22.32
C LYS A 195 0.40 1.48 -20.93
N PRO A 196 1.34 0.56 -20.60
CA PRO A 196 1.36 -0.08 -19.28
C PRO A 196 1.71 0.90 -18.17
N GLY A 197 1.24 0.61 -16.96
CA GLY A 197 1.58 1.31 -15.73
C GLY A 197 2.60 0.54 -14.89
N PHE A 198 3.44 1.27 -14.15
CA PHE A 198 4.45 0.73 -13.24
C PHE A 198 4.31 1.36 -11.86
N ILE A 199 4.52 0.58 -10.81
CA ILE A 199 4.47 1.05 -9.42
C ILE A 199 5.87 0.94 -8.83
N GLN A 200 6.49 2.07 -8.50
CA GLN A 200 7.74 2.09 -7.75
C GLN A 200 7.43 2.16 -6.27
N VAL A 201 7.60 1.05 -5.56
CA VAL A 201 7.40 0.99 -4.11
C VAL A 201 8.72 1.27 -3.41
N LYS A 202 8.68 2.20 -2.46
CA LYS A 202 9.81 2.51 -1.57
C LYS A 202 9.41 2.30 -0.12
N THR A 203 10.34 1.77 0.67
CA THR A 203 10.16 1.65 2.12
C THR A 203 11.51 1.67 2.84
N SER A 204 11.52 2.22 4.04
CA SER A 204 12.65 2.16 4.96
C SER A 204 12.58 0.98 5.95
N VAL A 205 11.63 0.07 5.72
CA VAL A 205 11.39 -1.09 6.58
C VAL A 205 11.69 -2.37 5.79
N LYS A 206 12.62 -3.18 6.29
CA LYS A 206 12.84 -4.53 5.77
C LYS A 206 11.68 -5.46 6.15
N ASP A 207 11.47 -6.51 5.36
CA ASP A 207 10.48 -7.54 5.61
C ASP A 207 9.01 -7.07 5.54
N VAL A 208 8.74 -6.03 4.76
CA VAL A 208 7.37 -5.59 4.41
C VAL A 208 6.84 -6.46 3.28
N ALA A 209 5.70 -7.12 3.49
CA ALA A 209 4.98 -7.83 2.45
C ALA A 209 4.06 -6.86 1.68
N PHE A 210 4.13 -6.88 0.36
CA PHE A 210 3.33 -6.04 -0.52
C PHE A 210 2.31 -6.89 -1.27
N SER A 211 1.07 -6.42 -1.33
CA SER A 211 0.04 -7.04 -2.15
C SER A 211 -0.70 -6.00 -2.97
N LEU A 212 -1.06 -6.35 -4.21
CA LEU A 212 -1.80 -5.51 -5.12
C LEU A 212 -3.15 -6.17 -5.40
N ASN A 213 -4.25 -5.49 -5.06
CA ASN A 213 -5.61 -6.05 -5.10
C ASN A 213 -5.71 -7.42 -4.41
N GLY A 214 -4.99 -7.59 -3.29
CA GLY A 214 -4.93 -8.85 -2.53
C GLY A 214 -4.01 -9.94 -3.10
N THR A 215 -3.35 -9.71 -4.24
CA THR A 215 -2.34 -10.64 -4.80
C THR A 215 -0.97 -10.25 -4.29
N ASP A 216 -0.21 -11.18 -3.71
CA ASP A 216 1.17 -10.94 -3.28
C ASP A 216 2.05 -10.56 -4.48
N ILE A 217 2.79 -9.47 -4.35
CA ILE A 217 3.73 -8.98 -5.37
C ILE A 217 5.19 -9.03 -4.89
N GLY A 218 5.43 -9.40 -3.63
CA GLY A 218 6.75 -9.60 -3.07
C GLY A 218 6.99 -8.86 -1.76
N LYS A 219 8.25 -8.85 -1.33
CA LYS A 219 8.66 -8.34 -0.01
C LYS A 219 9.86 -7.40 -0.11
N SER A 220 9.99 -6.46 0.83
CA SER A 220 11.23 -5.70 1.00
C SER A 220 12.32 -6.54 1.65
N ASP A 221 13.55 -6.40 1.17
CA ASP A 221 14.73 -7.16 1.61
C ASP A 221 15.77 -6.30 2.37
N SER A 222 15.53 -4.98 2.44
CA SER A 222 16.46 -3.98 2.97
C SER A 222 15.73 -2.76 3.54
N ASP A 223 16.44 -1.99 4.36
CA ASP A 223 15.94 -0.76 5.02
C ASP A 223 15.99 0.48 4.10
N ASN A 224 16.32 0.30 2.82
CA ASN A 224 16.27 1.33 1.78
C ASN A 224 15.70 0.72 0.49
N PHE A 225 14.67 -0.10 0.64
CA PHE A 225 14.08 -0.85 -0.45
C PHE A 225 13.44 0.10 -1.47
N SER A 226 13.75 -0.12 -2.74
CA SER A 226 13.13 0.54 -3.88
C SER A 226 13.03 -0.47 -5.00
N LYS A 227 11.79 -0.85 -5.37
CA LYS A 227 11.55 -1.80 -6.44
C LYS A 227 10.37 -1.36 -7.29
N GLU A 228 10.54 -1.53 -8.60
CA GLU A 228 9.48 -1.34 -9.57
C GLU A 228 8.71 -2.65 -9.78
N PHE A 229 7.38 -2.56 -9.73
CA PHE A 229 6.46 -3.63 -10.04
C PHE A 229 5.66 -3.29 -11.29
N GLY A 230 5.41 -4.29 -12.12
CA GLY A 230 4.69 -4.17 -13.39
C GLY A 230 5.37 -4.96 -14.50
N PRO A 231 4.94 -4.77 -15.75
CA PRO A 231 3.90 -3.83 -16.17
C PRO A 231 2.48 -4.24 -15.72
N PHE A 232 1.62 -3.24 -15.48
CA PHE A 232 0.21 -3.42 -15.16
C PHE A 232 -0.68 -2.77 -16.22
N ILE A 233 -1.89 -3.31 -16.41
CA ILE A 233 -2.87 -2.63 -17.25
C ILE A 233 -3.33 -1.35 -16.55
N PRO A 234 -3.52 -0.22 -17.25
CA PRO A 234 -4.10 0.98 -16.67
C PRO A 234 -5.45 0.70 -16.02
N GLY A 235 -5.64 1.23 -14.82
CA GLY A 235 -6.80 0.95 -13.98
C GLY A 235 -6.60 1.46 -12.57
N LYS A 236 -7.54 1.11 -11.69
CA LYS A 236 -7.45 1.34 -10.25
C LYS A 236 -6.93 0.10 -9.54
N TYR A 237 -6.00 0.32 -8.62
CA TYR A 237 -5.40 -0.73 -7.80
C TYR A 237 -5.33 -0.27 -6.34
N SER A 238 -5.42 -1.21 -5.42
CA SER A 238 -5.14 -1.00 -4.00
C SER A 238 -3.85 -1.74 -3.65
N LEU A 239 -2.81 -1.00 -3.30
CA LEU A 239 -1.55 -1.53 -2.80
C LEU A 239 -1.61 -1.57 -1.27
N LEU A 240 -1.45 -2.76 -0.71
CA LEU A 240 -1.39 -2.98 0.72
C LEU A 240 0.02 -3.42 1.13
N ALA A 241 0.65 -2.65 2.00
CA ALA A 241 1.93 -2.95 2.63
C ALA A 241 1.70 -3.40 4.08
N ASN A 242 2.14 -4.61 4.42
CA ASN A 242 1.98 -5.19 5.74
C ASN A 242 3.35 -5.55 6.32
N TYR A 243 3.57 -5.18 7.57
CA TYR A 243 4.75 -5.57 8.33
C TYR A 243 4.34 -6.19 9.65
N LYS A 244 4.95 -7.32 9.98
CA LYS A 244 4.76 -8.00 11.26
C LYS A 244 6.12 -8.26 11.89
N GLY A 245 6.53 -7.36 12.75
CA GLY A 245 7.79 -7.43 13.47
C GLY A 245 7.63 -7.84 14.93
N LYS A 246 8.76 -7.82 15.64
CA LYS A 246 8.81 -8.11 17.08
C LYS A 246 8.16 -7.01 17.94
N TYR A 247 8.25 -5.75 17.51
CA TYR A 247 7.83 -4.59 18.30
C TYR A 247 6.52 -3.96 17.81
N ALA A 248 6.20 -4.12 16.53
CA ALA A 248 5.02 -3.52 15.91
C ALA A 248 4.42 -4.40 14.83
N SER A 249 3.11 -4.27 14.64
CA SER A 249 2.38 -4.74 13.47
C SER A 249 1.86 -3.51 12.74
N LEU A 250 2.23 -3.35 11.47
CA LEU A 250 1.95 -2.17 10.67
C LEU A 250 1.18 -2.56 9.41
N SER A 251 0.26 -1.70 8.99
CA SER A 251 -0.50 -1.83 7.76
C SER A 251 -0.65 -0.45 7.13
N ASP A 252 -0.33 -0.34 5.85
CA ASP A 252 -0.41 0.91 5.08
C ASP A 252 -1.03 0.62 3.71
N SER A 253 -2.07 1.38 3.35
CA SER A 253 -2.90 1.11 2.18
C SER A 253 -2.92 2.32 1.27
N HIS A 254 -2.63 2.11 -0.02
CA HIS A 254 -2.51 3.15 -1.03
C HIS A 254 -3.39 2.84 -2.23
N ASP A 255 -4.25 3.79 -2.59
CA ASP A 255 -5.03 3.72 -3.82
C ASP A 255 -4.23 4.29 -4.99
N ILE A 256 -4.14 3.52 -6.05
CA ILE A 256 -3.34 3.82 -7.25
C ILE A 256 -4.27 3.92 -8.44
N ASN A 257 -4.21 5.03 -9.15
CA ASN A 257 -4.99 5.26 -10.37
C ASN A 257 -4.07 5.71 -11.51
N PHE A 258 -3.88 4.82 -12.49
CA PHE A 258 -3.04 5.11 -13.66
C PHE A 258 -3.66 6.12 -14.64
N PHE A 259 -4.93 6.47 -14.48
CA PHE A 259 -5.61 7.47 -15.31
C PHE A 259 -5.51 8.90 -14.76
N ASP A 260 -5.14 9.09 -13.49
CA ASP A 260 -5.05 10.42 -12.87
C ASP A 260 -3.69 11.09 -13.16
N ASN A 261 -2.66 10.29 -13.42
CA ASN A 261 -1.30 10.77 -13.61
C ASN A 261 -0.87 10.75 -15.08
N SER A 262 -0.14 11.78 -15.50
CA SER A 262 0.46 11.83 -16.85
C SER A 262 1.71 10.93 -17.00
N SER A 263 2.19 10.35 -15.90
CA SER A 263 3.29 9.38 -15.89
C SER A 263 2.75 7.96 -15.91
N ASP A 264 3.44 7.11 -16.67
CA ASP A 264 3.33 5.65 -16.63
C ASP A 264 3.88 5.03 -15.35
N LYS A 265 4.61 5.79 -14.53
CA LYS A 265 5.17 5.32 -13.27
C LYS A 265 4.63 6.10 -12.08
N ILE A 266 4.03 5.39 -11.12
CA ILE A 266 3.56 5.95 -9.86
C ILE A 266 4.52 5.51 -8.75
N THR A 267 5.05 6.46 -7.98
CA THR A 267 5.89 6.15 -6.82
C THR A 267 5.04 6.15 -5.56
N VAL A 268 5.14 5.08 -4.77
CA VAL A 268 4.46 4.93 -3.48
C VAL A 268 5.51 4.73 -2.40
N GLU A 269 5.49 5.61 -1.40
CA GLU A 269 6.35 5.52 -0.22
C GLU A 269 5.50 5.00 0.95
N THR A 270 5.88 3.84 1.48
CA THR A 270 5.11 3.16 2.54
C THR A 270 5.77 3.38 3.90
N PHE A 271 4.95 3.38 4.96
CA PHE A 271 5.42 3.50 6.35
C PHE A 271 6.22 4.78 6.64
N THR A 272 5.84 5.91 6.05
CA THR A 272 6.53 7.21 6.23
C THR A 272 6.44 7.80 7.64
N ASN A 273 5.61 7.23 8.51
CA ASN A 273 5.38 7.67 9.89
C ASN A 273 5.91 6.68 10.96
N VAL A 274 6.77 5.72 10.58
CA VAL A 274 7.42 4.84 11.55
C VAL A 274 8.69 5.46 12.09
N ASN A 275 9.04 5.13 13.34
CA ASN A 275 10.21 5.66 14.02
C ASN A 275 11.19 4.55 14.37
N TYR A 276 12.47 4.89 14.28
CA TYR A 276 13.56 4.10 14.87
C TYR A 276 14.27 5.01 15.86
N VAL A 277 14.42 4.55 17.10
CA VAL A 277 14.95 5.35 18.20
C VAL A 277 16.18 4.70 18.79
N ASN A 278 17.12 5.51 19.23
CA ASN A 278 18.20 5.06 20.11
C ASN A 278 17.68 5.01 21.56
N VAL A 279 17.64 3.83 22.16
CA VAL A 279 17.14 3.69 23.54
C VAL A 279 18.32 3.81 24.49
N LYS A 280 18.24 4.73 25.44
CA LYS A 280 19.26 4.95 26.48
C LYS A 280 18.65 4.77 27.85
N SER A 281 19.51 4.49 28.84
CA SER A 281 19.12 4.36 30.24
C SER A 281 20.33 4.53 31.13
N ASP A 282 20.09 4.92 32.38
CA ASP A 282 20.99 4.78 33.51
C ASP A 282 21.37 3.32 33.79
N TYR A 283 20.57 2.35 33.34
CA TYR A 283 20.83 0.92 33.43
C TYR A 283 20.92 0.25 32.05
N PRO A 284 22.12 0.06 31.49
CA PRO A 284 22.30 -0.58 30.19
C PRO A 284 21.75 -2.01 30.13
N ASP A 285 21.76 -2.74 31.24
CA ASP A 285 21.23 -4.11 31.33
C ASP A 285 19.69 -4.19 31.45
N ALA A 286 18.99 -3.06 31.55
CA ALA A 286 17.54 -3.04 31.67
C ALA A 286 16.88 -3.65 30.42
N LYS A 287 15.84 -4.47 30.62
CA LYS A 287 15.04 -5.04 29.53
C LYS A 287 14.03 -4.01 29.04
N ILE A 288 13.92 -3.86 27.73
CA ILE A 288 12.98 -2.94 27.08
C ILE A 288 11.61 -3.62 26.98
N PHE A 289 10.57 -2.89 27.35
CA PHE A 289 9.18 -3.25 27.17
C PHE A 289 8.51 -2.28 26.21
N VAL A 290 7.71 -2.80 25.28
CA VAL A 290 6.96 -2.02 24.30
C VAL A 290 5.49 -2.34 24.44
N ASN A 291 4.65 -1.33 24.68
CA ASN A 291 3.20 -1.47 24.91
C ASN A 291 2.86 -2.57 25.94
N GLY A 292 3.66 -2.66 27.00
CA GLY A 292 3.48 -3.64 28.07
C GLY A 292 4.04 -5.05 27.80
N LYS A 293 4.67 -5.29 26.66
CA LYS A 293 5.25 -6.60 26.31
C LYS A 293 6.77 -6.58 26.41
N ASP A 294 7.34 -7.61 27.04
CA ASP A 294 8.79 -7.82 27.08
C ASP A 294 9.31 -8.05 25.66
N THR A 295 10.29 -7.25 25.25
CA THR A 295 10.92 -7.37 23.93
C THR A 295 12.06 -8.37 23.93
N GLY A 296 12.54 -8.80 25.10
CA GLY A 296 13.73 -9.64 25.26
C GLY A 296 15.04 -8.94 24.86
N VAL A 297 15.02 -7.62 24.65
CA VAL A 297 16.18 -6.82 24.27
C VAL A 297 16.60 -5.96 25.45
N LYS A 298 17.90 -5.95 25.78
CA LYS A 298 18.46 -5.03 26.76
C LYS A 298 18.72 -3.67 26.13
N VAL A 299 18.74 -2.61 26.94
CA VAL A 299 19.10 -1.26 26.47
C VAL A 299 20.48 -1.24 25.81
N SER A 300 21.49 -1.92 26.35
CA SER A 300 22.84 -2.01 25.77
C SER A 300 22.88 -2.68 24.40
N ASP A 301 21.93 -3.57 24.13
CA ASP A 301 21.83 -4.34 22.89
C ASP A 301 20.87 -3.67 21.89
N ALA A 302 20.15 -2.64 22.34
CA ALA A 302 19.23 -1.88 21.53
C ALA A 302 20.01 -0.88 20.68
N GLY A 303 20.36 -1.31 19.46
CA GLY A 303 20.85 -0.43 18.41
C GLY A 303 19.76 0.53 17.91
N ASN A 304 19.61 0.64 16.58
CA ASN A 304 18.53 1.42 15.97
C ASN A 304 17.18 0.72 16.21
N PHE A 305 16.55 0.97 17.35
CA PHE A 305 15.44 0.18 17.87
C PHE A 305 14.13 0.56 17.16
N GLY A 306 13.52 -0.40 16.46
CA GLY A 306 12.28 -0.20 15.73
C GLY A 306 12.04 -1.28 14.66
N PRO A 307 11.15 -1.02 13.68
CA PRO A 307 10.31 0.17 13.55
C PRO A 307 9.18 0.22 14.60
N LEU A 308 8.80 1.43 15.02
CA LEU A 308 7.76 1.70 16.00
C LEU A 308 6.69 2.64 15.42
N ASN A 309 5.44 2.46 15.85
CA ASN A 309 4.37 3.42 15.58
C ASN A 309 4.54 4.68 16.44
N SER A 310 4.03 5.82 15.97
CA SER A 310 3.73 6.94 16.86
C SER A 310 2.78 6.49 17.99
N ASN A 311 2.90 7.12 19.15
CA ASN A 311 2.21 6.75 20.40
C ASN A 311 2.63 5.38 20.98
N THR A 312 3.76 4.80 20.55
CA THR A 312 4.26 3.56 21.15
C THR A 312 4.84 3.86 22.52
N LYS A 313 4.37 3.16 23.55
CA LYS A 313 4.87 3.29 24.91
C LYS A 313 6.08 2.39 25.14
N ILE A 314 7.16 2.95 25.67
CA ILE A 314 8.40 2.24 25.99
C ILE A 314 8.77 2.47 27.44
N TYR A 315 9.18 1.41 28.13
CA TYR A 315 9.82 1.52 29.44
C TYR A 315 10.85 0.41 29.63
N GLY A 316 11.70 0.56 30.65
CA GLY A 316 12.71 -0.41 31.05
C GLY A 316 12.32 -1.10 32.35
N MET A 317 12.70 -2.37 32.48
CA MET A 317 12.62 -3.14 33.72
C MET A 317 13.98 -3.74 34.05
N ILE A 318 14.40 -3.64 35.31
CA ILE A 318 15.61 -4.28 35.80
C ILE A 318 15.40 -4.83 37.21
N THR A 319 16.07 -5.93 37.54
CA THR A 319 16.14 -6.44 38.92
C THR A 319 17.48 -6.04 39.53
N LYS A 320 17.44 -5.26 40.62
CA LYS A 320 18.62 -4.83 41.38
C LYS A 320 18.42 -5.16 42.85
N ASP A 321 19.37 -5.86 43.46
CA ASP A 321 19.32 -6.27 44.87
C ASP A 321 18.01 -7.01 45.25
N GLY A 322 17.51 -7.84 44.32
CA GLY A 322 16.25 -8.57 44.48
C GLY A 322 14.97 -7.75 44.27
N LYS A 323 15.07 -6.43 44.05
CA LYS A 323 13.94 -5.53 43.77
C LYS A 323 13.79 -5.31 42.27
N VAL A 324 12.55 -5.34 41.78
CA VAL A 324 12.23 -5.00 40.39
C VAL A 324 11.97 -3.50 40.30
N LEU A 325 12.74 -2.82 39.46
CA LEU A 325 12.57 -1.41 39.16
C LEU A 325 11.92 -1.24 37.79
N LYS A 326 11.05 -0.24 37.67
CA LYS A 326 10.48 0.25 36.40
C LYS A 326 11.03 1.65 36.15
N SER A 327 11.47 1.93 34.92
CA SER A 327 11.87 3.28 34.52
C SER A 327 10.67 4.20 34.34
N SER A 328 10.92 5.46 33.98
CA SER A 328 9.93 6.31 33.31
C SER A 328 9.34 5.60 32.09
N GLU A 329 8.06 5.83 31.84
CA GLU A 329 7.35 5.34 30.65
C GLU A 329 7.29 6.47 29.63
N GLU A 330 8.01 6.30 28.54
CA GLU A 330 8.13 7.28 27.46
C GLU A 330 7.19 6.90 26.30
N THR A 331 6.74 7.90 25.56
CA THR A 331 5.92 7.70 24.36
C THR A 331 6.72 8.13 23.14
N VAL A 332 6.86 7.25 22.16
CA VAL A 332 7.55 7.55 20.89
C VAL A 332 6.61 8.29 19.97
N ASP A 333 7.01 9.50 19.59
CA ASP A 333 6.33 10.35 18.63
C ASP A 333 7.07 10.45 17.30
N LYS A 334 6.41 11.06 16.32
CA LYS A 334 6.96 11.21 14.97
C LYS A 334 8.22 12.08 15.00
N GLY A 335 9.34 11.52 14.52
CA GLY A 335 10.61 12.23 14.39
C GLY A 335 11.52 12.10 15.60
N ASP A 336 11.11 11.37 16.64
CA ASP A 336 11.97 11.04 17.76
C ASP A 336 13.17 10.22 17.29
N LYS A 337 14.34 10.60 17.80
CA LYS A 337 15.61 9.93 17.51
C LYS A 337 16.15 9.16 18.71
N GLU A 338 15.69 9.51 19.91
CA GLU A 338 16.22 9.01 21.16
C GLU A 338 15.13 8.96 22.22
N VAL A 339 15.17 7.92 23.04
CA VAL A 339 14.30 7.74 24.20
C VAL A 339 15.20 7.42 25.40
N TYR A 340 15.05 8.15 26.50
CA TYR A 340 15.81 7.92 27.72
C TYR A 340 14.91 7.32 28.81
N LEU A 341 15.23 6.10 29.24
CA LEU A 341 14.52 5.34 30.26
C LEU A 341 15.19 5.57 31.62
N SER A 342 14.62 6.47 32.43
CA SER A 342 15.20 6.87 33.73
C SER A 342 14.66 6.04 34.89
N PHE A 343 15.50 5.46 35.73
CA PHE A 343 15.07 4.76 36.96
C PHE A 343 15.09 5.63 38.23
N SER A 344 15.51 6.90 38.13
CA SER A 344 15.63 7.83 39.27
C SER A 344 14.37 7.93 40.16
N GLN A 345 13.17 7.88 39.58
CA GLN A 345 11.92 7.92 40.34
C GLN A 345 11.67 6.62 41.12
N ALA A 346 11.99 5.47 40.55
CA ALA A 346 11.90 4.19 41.26
C ALA A 346 12.93 4.11 42.39
N GLU A 347 14.16 4.56 42.14
CA GLU A 347 15.23 4.58 43.16
C GLU A 347 14.90 5.52 44.32
N SER A 348 14.44 6.74 44.03
CA SER A 348 14.04 7.70 45.07
C SER A 348 12.86 7.20 45.90
N SER A 349 11.91 6.49 45.28
CA SER A 349 10.79 5.85 45.99
C SER A 349 11.28 4.80 46.97
N ILE A 350 12.21 3.93 46.56
CA ILE A 350 12.79 2.90 47.44
C ILE A 350 13.57 3.53 48.59
N LYS A 351 14.43 4.50 48.30
CA LYS A 351 15.21 5.19 49.33
C LYS A 351 14.30 5.91 50.33
N SER A 352 13.20 6.50 49.87
CA SER A 352 12.20 7.11 50.73
C SER A 352 11.56 6.09 51.67
N GLN A 353 11.17 4.93 51.15
CA GLN A 353 10.61 3.83 51.96
C GLN A 353 11.60 3.32 53.00
N GLU A 354 12.86 3.09 52.60
CA GLU A 354 13.93 2.67 53.52
C GLU A 354 14.14 3.69 54.65
N ASN A 355 14.13 4.98 54.34
CA ASN A 355 14.23 6.04 55.34
C ASN A 355 13.01 6.07 56.29
N GLN A 356 11.79 5.87 55.78
CA GLN A 356 10.59 5.80 56.62
C GLN A 356 10.67 4.64 57.61
N ILE A 357 11.15 3.49 57.15
CA ILE A 357 11.31 2.30 57.97
C ILE A 357 12.43 2.48 59.01
N HIS A 358 13.57 3.04 58.61
CA HIS A 358 14.65 3.39 59.54
C HIS A 358 14.15 4.34 60.64
N ASN A 359 13.42 5.40 60.25
CA ASN A 359 12.85 6.36 61.17
C ASN A 359 11.80 5.72 62.10
N LEU A 360 11.00 4.77 61.62
CA LEU A 360 10.03 4.05 62.46
C LEU A 360 10.72 3.37 63.63
N VAL A 361 11.81 2.63 63.38
CA VAL A 361 12.53 1.91 64.45
C VAL A 361 13.32 2.86 65.34
N TYR A 362 13.96 3.89 64.77
CA TYR A 362 14.63 4.93 65.55
C TYR A 362 13.66 5.61 66.52
N TRP A 363 12.49 6.05 66.03
CA TRP A 363 11.50 6.69 66.88
C TRP A 363 10.88 5.72 67.87
N TYR A 364 10.64 4.47 67.48
CA TYR A 364 10.16 3.45 68.41
C TYR A 364 11.13 3.26 69.58
N THR A 365 12.40 3.00 69.33
CA THR A 365 13.40 2.79 70.40
C THR A 365 13.57 4.03 71.29
N TYR A 366 13.58 5.22 70.69
CA TYR A 366 13.63 6.49 71.43
C TYR A 366 12.40 6.71 72.31
N TYR A 367 11.19 6.61 71.76
CA TYR A 367 9.96 6.84 72.53
C TYR A 367 9.65 5.70 73.49
N PHE A 368 10.12 4.48 73.24
CA PHE A 368 9.95 3.33 74.12
C PHE A 368 10.55 3.59 75.51
N THR A 369 11.82 3.99 75.56
CA THR A 369 12.48 4.33 76.83
C THR A 369 11.79 5.47 77.57
N ARG A 370 11.32 6.49 76.84
CA ARG A 370 10.54 7.60 77.43
C ARG A 370 9.19 7.14 77.95
N ALA A 371 8.50 6.26 77.23
CA ALA A 371 7.23 5.68 77.64
C ALA A 371 7.42 4.89 78.95
N VAL A 372 8.43 4.01 79.02
CA VAL A 372 8.81 3.28 80.24
C VAL A 372 9.12 4.25 81.38
N ASN A 373 9.95 5.27 81.15
CA ASN A 373 10.41 6.19 82.21
C ASN A 373 9.34 7.15 82.72
N SER A 374 8.27 7.37 81.96
CA SER A 374 7.18 8.31 82.29
C SER A 374 5.83 7.64 82.51
N ASN A 375 5.76 6.30 82.42
CA ASN A 375 4.52 5.54 82.44
C ASN A 375 3.48 6.02 81.40
N SER A 376 3.94 6.30 80.18
CA SER A 376 3.09 6.90 79.13
C SER A 376 3.13 6.10 77.84
N PHE A 377 2.27 5.08 77.74
CA PHE A 377 2.14 4.25 76.53
C PHE A 377 1.69 5.04 75.29
N THR A 378 0.97 6.16 75.47
CA THR A 378 0.46 6.98 74.37
C THR A 378 1.57 7.51 73.45
N LEU A 379 2.81 7.60 73.95
CA LEU A 379 3.99 7.95 73.15
C LEU A 379 4.31 6.93 72.03
N LEU A 380 3.76 5.72 72.11
CA LEU A 380 4.03 4.62 71.18
C LEU A 380 2.88 4.37 70.19
N GLU A 381 1.68 4.91 70.43
CA GLU A 381 0.47 4.50 69.71
C GLU A 381 0.55 4.75 68.19
N ASP A 382 1.19 5.83 67.76
CA ASP A 382 1.36 6.11 66.33
C ASP A 382 2.43 5.25 65.66
N LEU A 383 3.33 4.61 66.43
CA LEU A 383 4.43 3.79 65.92
C LEU A 383 4.07 2.30 65.89
N LEU A 384 3.08 1.89 66.68
CA LEU A 384 2.67 0.50 66.82
C LEU A 384 1.34 0.26 66.08
N TYR A 385 1.28 -0.79 65.27
CA TYR A 385 0.07 -1.15 64.56
C TYR A 385 -1.02 -1.54 65.58
N PRO A 386 -2.21 -0.92 65.59
CA PRO A 386 -3.21 -1.16 66.63
C PRO A 386 -3.60 -2.63 66.76
N GLY A 387 -3.59 -3.15 68.00
CA GLY A 387 -3.96 -4.54 68.30
C GLY A 387 -2.90 -5.59 67.93
N SER A 388 -1.76 -5.18 67.39
CA SER A 388 -0.65 -6.07 67.05
C SER A 388 0.05 -6.67 68.29
N GLN A 389 0.92 -7.66 68.07
CA GLN A 389 1.65 -8.33 69.15
C GLN A 389 2.44 -7.32 69.98
N ILE A 390 3.28 -6.52 69.32
CA ILE A 390 4.10 -5.50 69.98
C ILE A 390 3.23 -4.42 70.66
N TYR A 391 2.09 -4.04 70.07
CA TYR A 391 1.17 -3.08 70.68
C TYR A 391 0.68 -3.56 72.05
N ASN A 392 0.19 -4.80 72.14
CA ASN A 392 -0.36 -5.36 73.37
C ASN A 392 0.72 -5.65 74.42
N GLU A 393 1.87 -6.15 73.99
CA GLU A 393 3.03 -6.38 74.85
C GLU A 393 3.51 -5.08 75.49
N GLN A 394 3.73 -4.04 74.67
CA GLN A 394 4.24 -2.77 75.18
C GLN A 394 3.22 -2.01 76.04
N LYS A 395 1.92 -2.15 75.74
CA LYS A 395 0.84 -1.61 76.57
C LYS A 395 0.83 -2.19 77.98
N SER A 396 1.28 -3.42 78.13
CA SER A 396 1.40 -4.11 79.43
C SER A 396 2.75 -3.86 80.09
N TYR A 397 3.83 -3.90 79.31
CA TYR A 397 5.21 -3.75 79.79
C TYR A 397 5.44 -2.37 80.42
N VAL A 398 5.14 -1.28 79.70
CA VAL A 398 5.40 0.11 80.12
C VAL A 398 4.98 0.40 81.57
N PRO A 399 3.71 0.18 81.99
CA PRO A 399 3.30 0.45 83.36
C PRO A 399 3.92 -0.51 84.39
N SER A 400 4.12 -1.77 84.01
CA SER A 400 4.71 -2.78 84.92
C SER A 400 6.16 -2.46 85.26
N THR A 401 6.95 -2.08 84.26
CA THR A 401 8.37 -1.73 84.37
C THR A 401 8.54 -0.43 85.17
N TYR A 402 7.73 0.60 84.86
CA TYR A 402 7.75 1.86 85.61
C TYR A 402 7.47 1.65 87.10
N LYS A 403 6.42 0.87 87.42
CA LYS A 403 6.00 0.56 88.80
C LYS A 403 7.07 -0.22 89.58
N SER A 404 7.88 -1.02 88.89
CA SER A 404 8.97 -1.78 89.48
C SER A 404 10.21 -0.93 89.80
N GLY A 405 10.18 0.37 89.48
CA GLY A 405 11.29 1.30 89.74
C GLY A 405 12.38 1.25 88.67
N ILE A 406 12.15 0.53 87.57
CA ILE A 406 13.11 0.41 86.47
C ILE A 406 13.02 1.63 85.54
N ARG A 407 14.17 2.14 85.11
CA ARG A 407 14.31 3.18 84.09
C ARG A 407 15.28 2.73 83.01
N GLU A 408 15.02 3.11 81.78
CA GLU A 408 15.79 2.67 80.61
C GLU A 408 16.26 3.88 79.79
N GLU A 409 17.47 3.82 79.25
CA GLU A 409 18.00 4.81 78.31
C GLU A 409 18.63 4.08 77.12
N ILE A 410 18.22 4.42 75.90
CA ILE A 410 18.82 3.88 74.68
C ILE A 410 20.18 4.56 74.47
N LYS A 411 21.25 3.78 74.44
CA LYS A 411 22.63 4.26 74.21
C LYS A 411 23.00 4.19 72.74
N SER A 412 22.62 3.11 72.06
CA SER A 412 22.83 2.96 70.62
C SER A 412 21.82 2.03 70.01
N PHE A 413 21.53 2.28 68.73
CA PHE A 413 20.66 1.46 67.90
C PHE A 413 21.36 1.25 66.55
N ASN A 414 21.41 0.01 66.09
CA ASN A 414 21.96 -0.33 64.78
C ASN A 414 21.05 -1.32 64.05
N ILE A 415 20.78 -1.06 62.76
CA ILE A 415 20.06 -2.01 61.91
C ILE A 415 21.09 -2.97 61.31
N THR A 416 20.95 -4.26 61.59
CA THR A 416 21.87 -5.29 61.10
C THR A 416 21.41 -5.90 59.77
N SER A 417 20.10 -5.96 59.53
CA SER A 417 19.55 -6.37 58.24
C SER A 417 18.11 -5.88 58.11
N TYR A 418 17.63 -5.77 56.87
CA TYR A 418 16.22 -5.51 56.60
C TYR A 418 15.78 -6.33 55.38
N LYS A 419 14.49 -6.67 55.33
CA LYS A 419 13.87 -7.38 54.21
C LYS A 419 12.45 -6.87 54.01
N LEU A 420 12.12 -6.52 52.78
CA LEU A 420 10.79 -6.06 52.36
C LEU A 420 10.02 -7.17 51.64
N SER A 421 8.69 -7.13 51.72
CA SER A 421 7.81 -7.87 50.82
C SER A 421 7.87 -7.29 49.40
N GLU A 422 7.44 -8.07 48.40
CA GLU A 422 7.49 -7.65 46.98
C GLU A 422 6.67 -6.38 46.70
N ASP A 423 5.57 -6.19 47.41
CA ASP A 423 4.73 -4.99 47.33
C ASP A 423 5.24 -3.81 48.17
N ASN A 424 6.37 -4.01 48.86
CA ASN A 424 6.96 -3.10 49.84
C ASN A 424 6.03 -2.72 51.02
N LYS A 425 4.90 -3.41 51.24
CA LYS A 425 3.95 -3.04 52.30
C LYS A 425 4.21 -3.69 53.65
N SER A 426 5.17 -4.60 53.74
CA SER A 426 5.53 -5.27 54.99
C SER A 426 6.98 -5.74 54.96
N GLY A 427 7.50 -6.19 56.09
CA GLY A 427 8.85 -6.74 56.13
C GLY A 427 9.35 -7.07 57.52
N THR A 428 10.63 -7.42 57.57
CA THR A 428 11.38 -7.71 58.79
C THR A 428 12.62 -6.83 58.90
N ILE A 429 12.95 -6.39 60.11
CA ILE A 429 14.16 -5.60 60.41
C ILE A 429 14.84 -6.28 61.58
N ASN A 430 16.13 -6.57 61.46
CA ASN A 430 16.94 -7.02 62.58
C ASN A 430 17.78 -5.86 63.10
N THR A 431 17.86 -5.77 64.41
CA THR A 431 18.52 -4.67 65.11
C THR A 431 19.44 -5.20 66.19
N GLU A 432 20.44 -4.39 66.54
CA GLU A 432 21.23 -4.52 67.75
C GLU A 432 21.10 -3.20 68.52
N GLU A 433 20.64 -3.30 69.75
CA GLU A 433 20.22 -2.17 70.58
C GLU A 433 20.92 -2.27 71.94
N VAL A 434 21.45 -1.15 72.43
CA VAL A 434 22.18 -1.09 73.70
C VAL A 434 21.45 -0.14 74.62
N TYR A 435 21.07 -0.63 75.80
CA TYR A 435 20.34 0.13 76.81
C TYR A 435 21.13 0.22 78.11
N ASP A 436 21.11 1.37 78.77
CA ASP A 436 21.40 1.50 80.20
C ASP A 436 20.09 1.30 80.96
N ILE A 437 20.04 0.23 81.77
CA ILE A 437 18.89 -0.12 82.58
C ILE A 437 19.24 0.16 84.02
N ASN A 438 18.58 1.17 84.59
CA ASN A 438 18.64 1.51 86.00
C ASN A 438 17.51 0.80 86.76
N ASP A 439 17.87 -0.11 87.65
CA ASP A 439 16.95 -0.79 88.56
C ASP A 439 17.17 -0.23 89.96
N ASN A 440 16.24 0.62 90.42
CA ASN A 440 16.22 1.19 91.77
C ASN A 440 17.58 1.81 92.20
N GLY A 441 18.24 2.51 91.28
CA GLY A 441 19.52 3.18 91.52
C GLY A 441 20.75 2.41 91.04
N THR A 442 20.61 1.14 90.62
CA THR A 442 21.72 0.34 90.08
C THR A 442 21.64 0.28 88.55
N SER A 443 22.61 0.85 87.86
CA SER A 443 22.68 0.84 86.39
C SER A 443 23.44 -0.36 85.84
N SER A 444 22.94 -0.91 84.73
CA SER A 444 23.59 -1.98 83.96
C SER A 444 23.41 -1.75 82.46
N ILE A 445 24.49 -1.89 81.69
CA ILE A 445 24.43 -1.81 80.22
C ILE A 445 24.09 -3.19 79.67
N LYS A 446 23.04 -3.28 78.86
CA LYS A 446 22.62 -4.51 78.19
C LYS A 446 22.48 -4.30 76.69
N THR A 447 22.89 -5.32 75.95
CA THR A 447 22.71 -5.39 74.49
C THR A 447 21.60 -6.38 74.17
N PHE A 448 20.68 -5.98 73.31
CA PHE A 448 19.59 -6.79 72.81
C PHE A 448 19.65 -6.86 71.30
N LYS A 449 19.22 -7.99 70.77
CA LYS A 449 19.03 -8.17 69.34
C LYS A 449 17.56 -8.46 69.10
N TYR A 450 16.93 -7.70 68.25
CA TYR A 450 15.51 -7.87 67.95
C TYR A 450 15.28 -8.10 66.46
N THR A 451 14.30 -8.92 66.15
CA THR A 451 13.61 -8.93 64.87
C THR A 451 12.28 -8.23 65.04
N TYR A 452 12.09 -7.13 64.31
CA TYR A 452 10.80 -6.47 64.17
C TYR A 452 10.11 -6.92 62.89
N THR A 453 8.78 -7.04 62.92
CA THR A 453 7.97 -6.95 61.71
C THR A 453 7.25 -5.62 61.64
N PHE A 454 7.02 -5.13 60.43
CA PHE A 454 6.28 -3.89 60.20
C PHE A 454 5.28 -4.06 59.06
N ARG A 455 4.29 -3.18 59.04
CA ARG A 455 3.25 -3.12 58.00
C ARG A 455 2.92 -1.67 57.66
N TYR A 456 2.65 -1.41 56.39
CA TYR A 456 2.16 -0.12 55.91
C TYR A 456 0.69 0.08 56.30
N ASN A 457 0.38 1.20 56.94
CA ASN A 457 -0.97 1.61 57.29
C ASN A 457 -1.44 2.69 56.30
N GLU A 458 -2.33 2.30 55.38
CA GLU A 458 -2.90 3.19 54.36
C GLU A 458 -3.62 4.40 54.97
N ALA A 459 -4.32 4.22 56.11
CA ALA A 459 -5.05 5.30 56.77
C ALA A 459 -4.12 6.35 57.40
N LYS A 460 -2.88 5.98 57.72
CA LYS A 460 -1.86 6.84 58.30
C LYS A 460 -0.79 7.26 57.29
N ASN A 461 -0.82 6.72 56.07
CA ASN A 461 0.18 6.94 55.02
C ASN A 461 1.62 6.67 55.51
N GLY A 462 1.83 5.61 56.31
CA GLY A 462 3.12 5.31 56.93
C GLY A 462 3.21 3.89 57.50
N TYR A 463 4.43 3.44 57.79
CA TYR A 463 4.67 2.13 58.41
C TYR A 463 4.48 2.16 59.92
N GLN A 464 4.02 1.04 60.47
CA GLN A 464 3.93 0.80 61.91
C GLN A 464 4.47 -0.58 62.26
N MET A 465 5.00 -0.74 63.47
CA MET A 465 5.54 -1.99 64.00
C MET A 465 4.41 -2.96 64.33
N GLU A 466 4.57 -4.24 63.98
CA GLU A 466 3.54 -5.27 64.14
C GLU A 466 3.96 -6.37 65.12
N SER A 467 5.24 -6.73 65.15
CA SER A 467 5.77 -7.67 66.15
C SER A 467 7.22 -7.33 66.50
N LEU A 468 7.64 -7.83 67.65
CA LEU A 468 9.03 -7.84 68.10
C LEU A 468 9.34 -9.24 68.63
N LYS A 469 10.53 -9.74 68.32
CA LYS A 469 11.06 -10.99 68.84
C LYS A 469 12.53 -10.82 69.20
N ALA A 470 12.93 -11.21 70.40
CA ALA A 470 14.35 -11.28 70.77
C ALA A 470 15.06 -12.39 69.98
N ILE A 471 16.28 -12.09 69.54
CA ILE A 471 17.19 -13.04 68.90
C ILE A 471 18.15 -13.52 69.98
N GLU A 472 18.22 -14.85 70.18
CA GLU A 472 19.15 -15.49 71.13
C GLU A 472 20.62 -15.37 70.70
#